data_AF-A0A8T4BK06-F1
#
_entry.id   AF-A0A8T4BK06-F1
#
_cell.length_a   1.000
_cell.length_b   1.000
_cell.length_c   1.000
_cell.angle_alpha   90.00
_cell.angle_beta   90.00
_cell.angle_gamma   90.00
#
_symmetry.space_group_name_H-M   'P 1'
#
loop_
_entity.id
_entity.type
_entity.pdbx_description
1 polymer ?
#
loop_
_entity_poly.entity_id
_entity_poly.type
_entity_poly.pdbx_seq_one_letter_code
_entity_poly.pdbx_strand_id
1 'polypeptide(L)'
;MPGKGYSTVGMKPVITTRLQEATDKSYPGMFLPSTLIIIMNEVKRGYYSVESHKIKLDLSGRYNTITIRSDVKEWLQENYEKLGEEYEKKYGVKCFTKFVSYFIVNMLESKNDAQDHSISLKGTDFKWLQEEYQKQKEDLKDLSEGPSFERFADSYINELLVKIKAAKEILTL
;
A
#
# COMPACT_ATOMS: atom_id res chain seq x y z
N MET A 1 10.67 -20.65 -20.21
CA MET A 1 10.73 -19.21 -20.57
C MET A 1 9.37 -18.59 -20.29
N PRO A 2 9.27 -17.34 -19.80
CA PRO A 2 7.98 -16.68 -19.58
C PRO A 2 7.23 -16.47 -20.91
N GLY A 3 5.90 -16.48 -20.86
CA GLY A 3 5.04 -16.20 -22.02
C GLY A 3 5.16 -14.75 -22.50
N LYS A 4 4.62 -14.45 -23.69
CA LYS A 4 4.60 -13.08 -24.23
C LYS A 4 4.01 -12.10 -23.20
N GLY A 5 4.71 -10.98 -22.95
CA GLY A 5 4.32 -9.96 -21.99
C GLY A 5 4.82 -10.17 -20.54
N TYR A 6 5.56 -11.24 -20.29
CA TYR A 6 6.17 -11.53 -18.99
C TYR A 6 7.69 -11.69 -19.10
N SER A 7 8.36 -11.38 -18.00
CA SER A 7 9.81 -11.47 -17.86
C SER A 7 10.17 -12.07 -16.50
N THR A 8 11.39 -12.58 -16.38
CA THR A 8 11.90 -13.11 -15.12
C THR A 8 12.96 -12.19 -14.53
N VAL A 9 12.93 -12.00 -13.21
CA VAL A 9 13.94 -11.26 -12.45
C VAL A 9 14.44 -12.11 -11.28
N GLY A 10 15.75 -12.09 -11.08
CA GLY A 10 16.38 -12.72 -9.93
C GLY A 10 16.17 -11.90 -8.66
N MET A 11 15.74 -12.53 -7.58
CA MET A 11 15.55 -11.91 -6.27
C MET A 11 16.23 -12.74 -5.18
N LYS A 12 16.78 -12.04 -4.19
CA LYS A 12 17.31 -12.71 -3.00
C LYS A 12 16.17 -13.16 -2.07
N PRO A 13 16.39 -14.22 -1.28
CA PRO A 13 15.37 -14.75 -0.37
C PRO A 13 14.83 -13.68 0.60
N VAL A 14 15.71 -12.86 1.16
CA VAL A 14 15.31 -11.77 2.09
C VAL A 14 14.34 -10.77 1.43
N ILE A 15 14.54 -10.47 0.15
CA ILE A 15 13.68 -9.52 -0.59
C ILE A 15 12.35 -10.17 -0.94
N THR A 16 12.38 -11.45 -1.31
CA THR A 16 11.16 -12.23 -1.58
C THR A 16 10.29 -12.29 -0.33
N THR A 17 10.91 -12.51 0.84
CA THR A 17 10.23 -12.57 2.13
C THR A 17 9.60 -11.22 2.49
N ARG A 18 10.37 -10.12 2.41
CA ARG A 18 9.83 -8.77 2.67
C ARG A 18 8.69 -8.39 1.73
N LEU A 19 8.81 -8.73 0.45
CA LEU A 19 7.75 -8.48 -0.52
C LEU A 19 6.50 -9.32 -0.21
N GLN A 20 6.67 -10.56 0.29
CA GLN A 20 5.58 -11.42 0.72
C GLN A 20 4.87 -10.83 1.92
N GLU A 21 5.62 -10.43 2.95
CA GLU A 21 5.07 -9.77 4.14
C GLU A 21 4.29 -8.49 3.77
N ALA A 22 4.85 -7.64 2.90
CA ALA A 22 4.18 -6.44 2.43
C ALA A 22 2.90 -6.74 1.62
N THR A 23 2.93 -7.81 0.82
CA THR A 23 1.77 -8.31 0.07
C THR A 23 0.70 -8.79 1.03
N ASP A 24 1.03 -9.66 1.97
CA ASP A 24 0.06 -10.25 2.91
C ASP A 24 -0.56 -9.17 3.81
N LYS A 25 0.22 -8.17 4.20
CA LYS A 25 -0.25 -7.05 5.04
C LYS A 25 -1.17 -6.10 4.29
N SER A 26 -0.80 -5.68 3.08
CA SER A 26 -1.49 -4.60 2.35
C SER A 26 -2.54 -5.12 1.37
N TYR A 27 -2.38 -6.35 0.92
CA TYR A 27 -3.05 -6.95 -0.23
C TYR A 27 -3.37 -8.42 0.03
N PRO A 28 -4.16 -8.74 1.08
CA PRO A 28 -4.39 -10.12 1.51
C PRO A 28 -4.98 -10.97 0.38
N GLY A 29 -4.38 -12.14 0.16
CA GLY A 29 -4.77 -13.07 -0.91
C GLY A 29 -4.22 -12.75 -2.30
N MET A 30 -3.38 -11.71 -2.45
CA MET A 30 -2.71 -11.41 -3.72
C MET A 30 -1.38 -12.13 -3.90
N PHE A 31 -1.00 -12.34 -5.17
CA PHE A 31 0.30 -12.86 -5.55
C PHE A 31 1.38 -11.76 -5.57
N LEU A 32 2.62 -12.11 -5.18
CA LEU A 32 3.79 -11.22 -5.18
C LEU A 32 3.95 -10.34 -6.44
N PRO A 33 3.83 -10.88 -7.69
CA PRO A 33 4.02 -10.05 -8.88
C PRO A 33 2.97 -8.95 -9.02
N SER A 34 1.75 -9.20 -8.52
CA SER A 34 0.66 -8.21 -8.53
C SER A 34 0.97 -7.03 -7.62
N THR A 35 1.58 -7.29 -6.46
CA THR A 35 2.02 -6.23 -5.53
C THR A 35 3.01 -5.27 -6.18
N LEU A 36 3.98 -5.78 -6.95
CA LEU A 36 4.92 -4.94 -7.69
C LEU A 36 4.23 -4.07 -8.75
N ILE A 37 3.21 -4.60 -9.43
CA ILE A 37 2.41 -3.85 -10.40
C ILE A 37 1.67 -2.70 -9.72
N ILE A 38 1.01 -2.97 -8.59
CA ILE A 38 0.24 -1.97 -7.86
C ILE A 38 1.17 -0.86 -7.39
N ILE A 39 2.26 -1.23 -6.73
CA ILE A 39 3.22 -0.27 -6.20
C ILE A 39 3.87 0.57 -7.31
N MET A 40 4.27 -0.05 -8.43
CA MET A 40 4.78 0.70 -9.59
C MET A 40 3.76 1.76 -10.04
N ASN A 41 2.49 1.41 -10.12
CA ASN A 41 1.44 2.34 -10.55
C ASN A 41 1.21 3.46 -9.53
N GLU A 42 1.29 3.17 -8.23
CA GLU A 42 1.17 4.18 -7.17
C GLU A 42 2.30 5.21 -7.26
N VAL A 43 3.54 4.74 -7.46
CA VAL A 43 4.72 5.61 -7.65
C VAL A 43 4.57 6.43 -8.94
N LYS A 44 4.19 5.80 -10.07
CA LYS A 44 3.98 6.51 -11.35
C LYS A 44 2.87 7.56 -11.28
N ARG A 45 1.86 7.36 -10.42
CA ARG A 45 0.76 8.30 -10.18
C ARG A 45 1.14 9.43 -9.20
N GLY A 46 2.32 9.36 -8.59
CA GLY A 46 2.81 10.38 -7.66
C GLY A 46 2.17 10.31 -6.28
N TYR A 47 1.60 9.16 -5.87
CA TYR A 47 1.13 9.01 -4.50
C TYR A 47 2.28 9.08 -3.48
N TYR A 48 3.47 8.65 -3.89
CA TYR A 48 4.73 8.82 -3.16
C TYR A 48 5.92 8.66 -4.12
N SER A 49 7.08 9.15 -3.71
CA SER A 49 8.37 8.93 -4.38
C SER A 49 9.15 7.81 -3.70
N VAL A 50 10.02 7.13 -4.45
CA VAL A 50 10.91 6.09 -3.88
C VAL A 50 12.15 6.77 -3.33
N GLU A 51 12.19 6.95 -2.01
CA GLU A 51 13.30 7.57 -1.30
C GLU A 51 14.37 6.54 -0.91
N SER A 52 15.61 6.99 -0.82
CA SER A 52 16.72 6.11 -0.44
C SER A 52 16.87 6.04 1.09
N HIS A 53 16.63 4.86 1.67
CA HIS A 53 16.62 4.63 3.12
C HIS A 53 17.95 4.05 3.62
N LYS A 54 18.25 4.17 4.92
CA LYS A 54 19.46 3.57 5.50
C LYS A 54 19.24 2.07 5.76
N ILE A 55 19.30 1.27 4.69
CA ILE A 55 19.08 -0.17 4.72
C ILE A 55 20.40 -0.93 4.56
N LYS A 56 20.55 -2.03 5.31
CA LYS A 56 21.60 -3.03 5.08
C LYS A 56 20.94 -4.36 4.76
N LEU A 57 21.10 -4.85 3.53
CA LEU A 57 20.50 -6.11 3.10
C LEU A 57 21.50 -7.26 3.17
N ASP A 58 21.08 -8.38 3.74
CA ASP A 58 21.80 -9.63 3.57
C ASP A 58 21.48 -10.24 2.20
N LEU A 59 22.39 -10.00 1.25
CA LEU A 59 22.30 -10.54 -0.12
C LEU A 59 23.04 -11.88 -0.25
N SER A 60 23.23 -12.62 0.84
CA SER A 60 23.73 -14.00 0.79
C SER A 60 22.70 -14.96 0.19
N GLY A 61 23.07 -16.23 0.01
CA GLY A 61 22.18 -17.26 -0.52
C GLY A 61 21.96 -17.24 -2.04
N ARG A 62 21.22 -18.24 -2.54
CA ARG A 62 20.93 -18.40 -3.98
C ARG A 62 19.82 -17.45 -4.40
N TYR A 63 19.88 -16.96 -5.64
CA TYR A 63 18.79 -16.18 -6.21
C TYR A 63 17.60 -17.11 -6.51
N ASN A 64 16.42 -16.66 -6.11
CA ASN A 64 15.16 -17.17 -6.62
C ASN A 64 14.76 -16.35 -7.85
N THR A 65 13.96 -16.94 -8.73
CA THR A 65 13.46 -16.23 -9.90
C THR A 65 11.97 -16.01 -9.73
N ILE A 66 11.52 -14.77 -9.90
CA ILE A 66 10.09 -14.45 -9.99
C ILE A 66 9.74 -14.06 -11.42
N THR A 67 8.53 -14.43 -11.85
CA THR A 67 7.96 -13.99 -13.12
C THR A 67 7.14 -12.73 -12.87
N ILE A 68 7.50 -11.65 -13.54
CA ILE A 68 6.83 -10.35 -13.49
C ILE A 68 6.36 -9.94 -14.87
N ARG A 69 5.43 -8.98 -14.94
CA ARG A 69 5.02 -8.39 -16.21
C ARG A 69 6.18 -7.58 -16.83
N SER A 70 6.28 -7.55 -18.15
CA SER A 70 7.44 -6.95 -18.83
C SER A 70 7.57 -5.45 -18.59
N ASP A 71 6.47 -4.71 -18.49
CA ASP A 71 6.45 -3.28 -18.17
C ASP A 71 7.04 -2.96 -16.79
N VAL A 72 6.86 -3.86 -15.81
CA VAL A 72 7.49 -3.73 -14.49
C VAL A 72 9.00 -3.91 -14.62
N LYS A 73 9.45 -4.87 -15.44
CA LYS A 73 10.88 -5.07 -15.70
C LYS A 73 11.49 -3.84 -16.38
N GLU A 74 10.84 -3.32 -17.42
CA GLU A 74 11.28 -2.12 -18.15
C GLU A 74 11.38 -0.93 -17.19
N TRP A 75 10.36 -0.72 -16.35
CA TRP A 75 10.39 0.32 -15.33
C TRP A 75 11.55 0.15 -14.32
N LEU A 76 11.84 -1.07 -13.88
CA LEU A 76 13.01 -1.33 -13.02
C LEU A 76 14.34 -1.01 -13.74
N GLN A 77 14.43 -1.30 -15.04
CA GLN A 77 15.62 -0.99 -15.85
C GLN A 77 15.81 0.52 -16.02
N GLU A 78 14.75 1.26 -16.33
CA GLU A 78 14.79 2.73 -16.42
C GLU A 78 15.24 3.37 -15.09
N ASN A 79 14.78 2.85 -13.95
CA ASN A 79 15.23 3.33 -12.64
C ASN A 79 16.69 2.97 -12.37
N TYR A 80 17.17 1.81 -12.82
CA TYR A 80 18.58 1.44 -12.69
C TYR A 80 19.49 2.38 -13.49
N GLU A 81 19.08 2.77 -14.69
CA GLU A 81 19.83 3.72 -15.52
C GLU A 81 19.90 5.11 -14.87
N LYS A 82 18.80 5.57 -14.25
CA LYS A 82 18.72 6.89 -13.62
C LYS A 82 19.39 6.97 -12.26
N LEU A 83 19.23 5.93 -11.42
CA LEU A 83 19.60 5.93 -10.01
C LEU A 83 20.80 5.02 -9.69
N GLY A 84 21.35 4.33 -10.70
CA GLY A 84 22.41 3.33 -10.53
C GLY A 84 23.64 3.90 -9.81
N GLU A 85 24.10 5.09 -10.21
CA GLU A 85 25.25 5.74 -9.57
C GLU A 85 24.99 6.14 -8.11
N GLU A 86 23.79 6.63 -7.79
CA GLU A 86 23.42 6.97 -6.42
C GLU A 86 23.42 5.71 -5.54
N TYR A 87 22.83 4.62 -6.05
CA TYR A 87 22.76 3.35 -5.35
C TYR A 87 24.13 2.67 -5.22
N GLU A 88 25.02 2.85 -6.20
CA GLU A 88 26.42 2.40 -6.08
C GLU A 88 27.12 3.14 -4.95
N LYS A 89 27.02 4.47 -4.90
CA LYS A 89 27.64 5.30 -3.84
C LYS A 89 27.09 4.98 -2.46
N LYS A 90 25.77 4.79 -2.34
CA LYS A 90 25.10 4.62 -1.04
C LYS A 90 25.16 3.18 -0.51
N TYR A 91 25.02 2.19 -1.37
CA TYR A 91 24.88 0.78 -0.97
C TYR A 91 25.96 -0.15 -1.54
N GLY A 92 26.89 0.35 -2.37
CA GLY A 92 27.90 -0.47 -3.03
C GLY A 92 27.31 -1.41 -4.10
N VAL A 93 26.19 -1.02 -4.70
CA VAL A 93 25.47 -1.83 -5.69
C VAL A 93 26.08 -1.63 -7.08
N LYS A 94 26.61 -2.71 -7.67
CA LYS A 94 27.31 -2.67 -8.98
C LYS A 94 26.59 -3.40 -10.11
N CYS A 95 25.42 -3.95 -9.85
CA CYS A 95 24.67 -4.70 -10.87
C CYS A 95 23.17 -4.59 -10.67
N PHE A 96 22.45 -4.77 -11.78
CA PHE A 96 21.00 -4.65 -11.85
C PHE A 96 20.28 -5.47 -10.78
N THR A 97 20.63 -6.74 -10.57
CA THR A 97 19.94 -7.61 -9.61
C THR A 97 20.08 -7.14 -8.16
N LYS A 98 21.27 -6.61 -7.81
CA LYS A 98 21.49 -6.00 -6.48
C LYS A 98 20.74 -4.68 -6.37
N PHE A 99 20.69 -3.89 -7.44
CA PHE A 99 19.91 -2.65 -7.49
C PHE A 99 18.43 -2.94 -7.24
N VAL A 100 17.84 -3.86 -7.98
CA VAL A 100 16.43 -4.25 -7.80
C VAL A 100 16.16 -4.70 -6.37
N SER A 101 17.10 -5.41 -5.74
CA SER A 101 16.97 -5.83 -4.34
C SER A 101 16.85 -4.64 -3.39
N TYR A 102 17.75 -3.64 -3.51
CA TYR A 102 17.67 -2.42 -2.69
C TYR A 102 16.48 -1.55 -3.06
N PHE A 103 16.19 -1.41 -4.35
CA PHE A 103 15.13 -0.56 -4.87
C PHE A 103 13.75 -1.04 -4.41
N ILE A 104 13.48 -2.35 -4.46
CA ILE A 104 12.23 -2.92 -3.94
C ILE A 104 12.07 -2.61 -2.45
N VAL A 105 13.14 -2.76 -1.65
CA VAL A 105 13.03 -2.49 -0.22
C VAL A 105 12.81 -1.01 0.05
N ASN A 106 13.57 -0.11 -0.60
CA ASN A 106 13.34 1.33 -0.52
C ASN A 106 11.91 1.72 -0.90
N MET A 107 11.37 1.09 -1.94
CA MET A 107 10.01 1.30 -2.41
C MET A 107 8.95 0.83 -1.40
N LEU A 108 9.21 -0.27 -0.67
CA LEU A 108 8.36 -0.72 0.44
C LEU A 108 8.44 0.21 1.64
N GLU A 109 9.63 0.65 2.04
CA GLU A 109 9.78 1.61 3.15
C GLU A 109 9.13 2.95 2.82
N SER A 110 9.34 3.48 1.61
CA SER A 110 8.71 4.74 1.16
C SER A 110 7.18 4.66 1.19
N LYS A 111 6.62 3.49 0.87
CA LYS A 111 5.18 3.25 0.96
C LYS A 111 4.72 3.27 2.42
N ASN A 112 5.46 2.62 3.32
CA ASN A 112 5.15 2.62 4.74
C ASN A 112 5.17 4.05 5.30
N ASP A 113 6.20 4.84 4.99
CA ASP A 113 6.32 6.24 5.43
C ASP A 113 5.15 7.11 4.93
N ALA A 114 4.73 6.91 3.67
CA ALA A 114 3.56 7.57 3.11
C ALA A 114 2.24 7.11 3.76
N GLN A 115 2.17 5.84 4.20
CA GLN A 115 0.99 5.27 4.85
C GLN A 115 0.91 5.54 6.35
N ASP A 116 2.01 5.83 7.03
CA ASP A 116 2.04 6.21 8.45
C ASP A 116 1.21 7.49 8.73
N HIS A 117 0.88 8.25 7.69
CA HIS A 117 0.01 9.42 7.75
C HIS A 117 -1.43 9.16 7.25
N SER A 118 -1.74 7.92 6.83
CA SER A 118 -3.07 7.52 6.37
C SER A 118 -3.76 6.66 7.42
N ILE A 119 -4.92 7.11 7.91
CA ILE A 119 -5.75 6.33 8.82
C ILE A 119 -6.31 5.14 8.03
N SER A 120 -5.73 3.96 8.22
CA SER A 120 -6.25 2.70 7.68
C SER A 120 -7.47 2.27 8.49
N LEU A 121 -8.65 2.71 8.04
CA LEU A 121 -9.92 2.31 8.63
C LEU A 121 -10.27 0.90 8.15
N LYS A 122 -10.27 -0.06 9.07
CA LYS A 122 -10.76 -1.43 8.84
C LYS A 122 -12.28 -1.45 8.92
N GLY A 123 -12.92 -2.41 8.28
CA GLY A 123 -14.38 -2.61 8.41
C GLY A 123 -14.83 -2.80 9.87
N THR A 124 -13.97 -3.39 10.72
CA THR A 124 -14.20 -3.49 12.17
C THR A 124 -14.29 -2.13 12.87
N ASP A 125 -13.62 -1.11 12.32
CA ASP A 125 -13.59 0.24 12.88
C ASP A 125 -14.92 0.96 12.64
N PHE A 126 -15.82 0.39 11.83
CA PHE A 126 -17.18 0.85 11.61
C PHE A 126 -18.24 -0.05 12.27
N LYS A 127 -17.82 -1.02 13.10
CA LYS A 127 -18.78 -1.88 13.84
C LYS A 127 -19.73 -1.04 14.70
N TRP A 128 -19.22 0.03 15.32
CA TRP A 128 -20.03 0.97 16.10
C TRP A 128 -21.10 1.66 15.24
N LEU A 129 -20.80 1.98 13.97
CA LEU A 129 -21.76 2.61 13.05
C LEU A 129 -22.87 1.63 12.66
N GLN A 130 -22.51 0.34 12.51
CA GLN A 130 -23.48 -0.73 12.29
C GLN A 130 -24.36 -0.97 13.54
N GLU A 131 -23.79 -0.90 14.74
CA GLU A 131 -24.54 -0.99 16.01
C GLU A 131 -25.51 0.19 16.17
N GLU A 132 -25.09 1.42 15.86
CA GLU A 132 -25.97 2.60 15.89
C GLU A 132 -27.09 2.52 14.85
N TYR A 133 -26.80 2.00 13.66
CA TYR A 133 -27.84 1.75 12.66
C TYR A 133 -28.91 0.78 13.17
N GLN A 134 -28.51 -0.32 13.84
CA GLN A 134 -29.47 -1.27 14.39
C GLN A 134 -30.32 -0.67 15.50
N LYS A 135 -29.73 0.14 16.40
CA LYS A 135 -30.49 0.84 17.45
C LYS A 135 -31.55 1.77 16.87
N GLN A 136 -31.18 2.62 15.91
CA GLN A 136 -32.15 3.53 15.28
C GLN A 136 -33.22 2.78 14.48
N LYS A 137 -32.87 1.64 13.87
CA LYS A 137 -33.84 0.79 13.18
C LYS A 137 -34.84 0.15 14.14
N GLU A 138 -34.41 -0.23 15.35
CA GLU A 138 -35.29 -0.74 16.40
C GLU A 138 -36.22 0.34 16.97
N ASP A 139 -35.77 1.59 17.02
CA ASP A 139 -36.58 2.76 17.43
C ASP A 139 -37.61 3.16 16.36
N LEU A 140 -37.42 2.76 15.09
CA LEU A 140 -38.28 3.08 13.93
C LEU A 140 -39.30 1.98 13.58
N LYS A 141 -39.67 1.12 14.54
CA LYS A 141 -40.53 -0.07 14.36
C LYS A 141 -41.90 0.13 13.69
N ASP A 142 -42.33 1.36 13.41
CA ASP A 142 -43.62 1.68 12.77
C ASP A 142 -43.54 2.07 11.29
N LEU A 143 -42.35 2.14 10.67
CA LEU A 143 -42.22 2.47 9.24
C LEU A 143 -41.69 1.26 8.47
N SER A 144 -42.53 0.73 7.59
CA SER A 144 -42.33 -0.54 6.88
C SER A 144 -41.10 -0.62 5.98
N GLU A 145 -40.35 0.47 5.78
CA GLU A 145 -39.05 0.48 5.11
C GLU A 145 -38.16 1.58 5.72
N GLY A 146 -37.34 1.22 6.71
CA GLY A 146 -36.28 2.11 7.22
C GLY A 146 -35.22 2.43 6.15
N PRO A 147 -34.46 3.52 6.31
CA PRO A 147 -33.40 3.88 5.36
C PRO A 147 -32.36 2.76 5.24
N SER A 148 -31.77 2.56 4.05
CA SER A 148 -30.66 1.62 3.89
C SER A 148 -29.45 2.05 4.73
N PHE A 149 -28.56 1.11 5.04
CA PHE A 149 -27.37 1.39 5.85
C PHE A 149 -26.50 2.49 5.23
N GLU A 150 -26.39 2.53 3.90
CA GLU A 150 -25.61 3.54 3.18
C GLU A 150 -26.20 4.93 3.38
N ARG A 151 -27.53 5.07 3.23
CA ARG A 151 -28.22 6.36 3.45
C ARG A 151 -28.16 6.80 4.91
N PHE A 152 -28.25 5.86 5.84
CA PHE A 152 -28.05 6.14 7.26
C PHE A 152 -26.62 6.63 7.52
N ALA A 153 -25.61 5.91 7.05
CA ALA A 153 -24.21 6.22 7.28
C ALA A 153 -23.86 7.62 6.76
N ASP A 154 -24.27 7.96 5.54
CA ASP A 154 -24.05 9.28 4.95
C ASP A 154 -24.70 10.40 5.78
N SER A 155 -25.95 10.23 6.19
CA SER A 155 -26.66 11.22 7.00
C SER A 155 -26.04 11.37 8.40
N TYR A 156 -25.74 10.25 9.04
CA TYR A 156 -25.28 10.19 10.43
C TYR A 156 -23.86 10.74 10.58
N ILE A 157 -22.95 10.40 9.65
CA ILE A 157 -21.59 10.96 9.64
C ILE A 157 -21.62 12.47 9.42
N ASN A 158 -22.48 12.96 8.51
CA ASN A 158 -22.63 14.40 8.29
C ASN A 158 -23.13 15.12 9.55
N GLU A 159 -24.10 14.54 10.26
CA GLU A 159 -24.59 15.11 11.52
C GLU A 159 -23.49 15.16 12.60
N LEU A 160 -22.69 14.10 12.73
CA LEU A 160 -21.54 14.06 13.64
C LEU A 160 -20.53 15.16 13.31
N LEU A 161 -20.21 15.37 12.02
CA LEU A 161 -19.27 16.42 11.60
C LEU A 161 -19.79 17.81 11.93
N VAL A 162 -21.09 18.07 11.74
CA VAL A 162 -21.71 19.34 12.14
C VAL A 162 -21.61 19.55 13.64
N LYS A 163 -21.91 18.53 14.46
CA LYS A 163 -21.80 18.61 15.93
C LYS A 163 -20.36 18.84 16.38
N ILE A 164 -19.38 18.17 15.78
CA ILE A 164 -17.96 18.37 16.07
C ILE A 164 -17.53 19.79 15.74
N LYS A 165 -17.96 20.33 14.59
CA LYS A 165 -17.66 21.70 14.19
C LYS A 165 -18.23 22.72 15.17
N ALA A 166 -19.50 22.55 15.56
CA ALA A 166 -20.14 23.40 16.56
C ALA A 166 -19.44 23.32 17.93
N ALA A 167 -19.10 22.11 18.38
CA ALA A 167 -18.35 21.92 19.64
C ALA A 167 -16.97 22.59 19.59
N LYS A 168 -16.27 22.49 18.46
CA LYS A 168 -14.98 23.17 18.26
C LYS A 168 -15.13 24.69 18.36
N GLU A 169 -16.13 25.27 17.71
CA GLU A 169 -16.41 26.72 17.77
C GLU A 169 -16.69 27.18 19.21
N ILE A 170 -17.48 26.41 19.98
CA ILE A 170 -17.78 26.68 21.40
C ILE A 170 -16.53 26.59 22.29
N LEU A 171 -15.66 25.61 22.06
CA LEU A 171 -14.46 25.39 22.86
C LEU A 171 -13.28 26.31 22.50
N THR A 172 -13.37 27.02 21.38
CA THR A 172 -12.38 28.05 20.98
C THR A 172 -12.78 29.48 21.35
N LEU A 173 -13.92 29.66 22.03
CA LEU A 173 -14.33 30.88 22.72
C LEU A 173 -13.80 30.89 24.16
#